data_AF-A0A8T4PZK5-F1
#
_entry.id   AF-A0A8T4PZK5-F1
#
_cell.length_a   1.000
_cell.length_b   1.000
_cell.length_c   1.000
_cell.angle_alpha   90.00
_cell.angle_beta   90.00
_cell.angle_gamma   90.00
#
_symmetry.space_group_name_H-M   'P 1'
#
loop_
_entity.id
_entity.type
_entity.pdbx_description
1 polymer ?
#
loop_
_entity_poly.entity_id
_entity_poly.type
_entity_poly.pdbx_seq_one_letter_code
_entity_poly.pdbx_strand_id
1 'polypeptide(L)'
;MATVLDVGLLKFFSPIITFVFIFGLMYGVMQKTKILGGNKGLDGIAAVTIALLFIIMPGASKLVEVATPWFILLLMFVVIAMLFFLMLGVKPDIISEFAQESTNVWLIMIMLFIIGGIAITQVFGEDIRNLTSPDDSGNQTFGSTIGKILFDPRVLGAFLILAIAAQAVRLISKGF
;
A
#
# COMPACT_ATOMS: atom_id res chain seq x y z
N MET A 1 26.17 13.01 17.50
CA MET A 1 26.31 11.82 18.37
C MET A 1 26.05 10.61 17.50
N ALA A 2 26.94 9.62 17.51
CA ALA A 2 27.02 8.66 16.42
C ALA A 2 25.79 7.75 16.32
N THR A 3 25.00 7.92 15.26
CA THR A 3 24.39 6.79 14.53
C THR A 3 25.05 6.70 13.16
N VAL A 4 26.39 6.66 13.18
CA VAL A 4 27.27 6.66 12.00
C VAL A 4 27.37 5.26 11.37
N LEU A 5 26.71 4.25 11.97
CA LEU A 5 26.69 2.86 11.51
C LEU A 5 25.45 2.46 10.69
N ASP A 6 24.36 3.23 10.61
CA ASP A 6 23.11 2.61 10.12
C ASP A 6 22.14 3.48 9.32
N VAL A 7 22.62 4.54 8.67
CA VAL A 7 21.83 5.26 7.64
C VAL A 7 22.49 5.16 6.27
N GLY A 8 23.83 5.11 6.20
CA GLY A 8 24.55 4.90 4.94
C GLY A 8 24.39 3.48 4.40
N LEU A 9 24.50 2.46 5.26
CA LEU A 9 24.31 1.06 4.89
C LEU A 9 22.85 0.78 4.47
N LEU A 10 21.89 1.30 5.26
CA LEU A 10 20.46 1.20 4.96
C LEU A 10 20.08 1.88 3.65
N LYS A 11 20.68 3.04 3.32
CA LYS A 11 20.52 3.69 2.01
C LYS A 11 21.13 2.88 0.86
N PHE A 12 22.26 2.20 1.09
CA PHE A 12 22.86 1.30 0.10
C PHE A 12 21.96 0.09 -0.20
N PHE A 13 21.32 -0.48 0.83
CA PHE A 13 20.37 -1.58 0.69
C PHE A 13 18.94 -1.14 0.35
N SER A 14 18.64 0.16 0.35
CA SER A 14 17.29 0.68 0.07
C SER A 14 16.70 0.15 -1.24
N PRO A 15 17.41 0.11 -2.38
CA PRO A 15 16.87 -0.47 -3.62
C PRO A 15 16.53 -1.97 -3.47
N ILE A 16 17.35 -2.73 -2.74
CA ILE A 16 17.14 -4.16 -2.51
C ILE A 16 15.96 -4.39 -1.56
N ILE A 17 15.84 -3.59 -0.49
CA ILE A 17 14.73 -3.64 0.45
C ILE A 17 13.43 -3.28 -0.26
N THR A 18 13.44 -2.21 -1.06
CA THR A 18 12.32 -1.80 -1.89
C THR A 18 11.91 -2.91 -2.86
N PHE A 19 12.87 -3.53 -3.53
CA PHE A 19 12.61 -4.67 -4.40
C PHE A 19 11.92 -5.81 -3.67
N VAL A 20 12.50 -6.29 -2.56
CA VAL A 20 11.97 -7.43 -1.80
C VAL A 20 10.57 -7.12 -1.25
N PHE A 21 10.38 -5.89 -0.75
CA PHE A 21 9.08 -5.44 -0.24
C PHE A 21 8.00 -5.45 -1.32
N ILE A 22 8.28 -4.84 -2.47
CA ILE A 22 7.31 -4.77 -3.57
C ILE A 22 7.08 -6.14 -4.18
N PHE A 23 8.13 -6.92 -4.36
CA PHE A 23 8.03 -8.29 -4.84
C PHE A 23 7.11 -9.11 -3.93
N GLY A 24 7.35 -9.10 -2.62
CA GLY A 24 6.52 -9.83 -1.65
C GLY A 24 5.07 -9.36 -1.63
N LEU A 25 4.84 -8.04 -1.69
CA LEU A 25 3.51 -7.45 -1.72
C LEU A 25 2.76 -7.84 -2.99
N MET A 26 3.37 -7.64 -4.17
CA MET A 26 2.74 -7.95 -5.46
C MET A 26 2.53 -9.45 -5.64
N TYR A 27 3.48 -10.28 -5.23
CA TYR A 27 3.34 -11.73 -5.25
C TYR A 27 2.20 -12.20 -4.34
N GLY A 28 2.11 -11.65 -3.12
CA GLY A 28 1.02 -11.96 -2.19
C GLY A 28 -0.35 -11.55 -2.74
N VAL A 29 -0.45 -10.35 -3.33
CA VAL A 29 -1.67 -9.89 -4.00
C VAL A 29 -2.04 -10.79 -5.17
N MET A 30 -1.09 -11.17 -6.03
CA MET A 30 -1.32 -12.06 -7.17
C MET A 30 -1.76 -13.46 -6.73
N GLN A 31 -1.14 -14.03 -5.69
CA GLN A 31 -1.54 -15.32 -5.12
C GLN A 31 -2.98 -15.30 -4.59
N LYS A 32 -3.39 -14.21 -3.93
CA LYS A 32 -4.75 -14.09 -3.38
C LYS A 32 -5.79 -13.82 -4.46
N THR A 33 -5.46 -13.01 -5.46
CA THR A 33 -6.38 -12.61 -6.53
C THR A 33 -6.43 -13.61 -7.69
N LYS A 34 -5.40 -14.47 -7.82
CA LYS A 34 -5.25 -15.48 -8.88
C LYS A 34 -5.43 -14.91 -10.30
N ILE A 35 -5.00 -13.66 -10.52
CA ILE A 35 -5.17 -12.93 -11.79
C ILE A 35 -4.56 -13.70 -12.97
N LEU A 36 -3.44 -14.41 -12.76
CA LEU A 36 -2.73 -15.18 -13.78
C LEU A 36 -3.08 -16.68 -13.73
N GLY A 37 -4.28 -17.03 -13.25
CA GLY A 37 -4.76 -18.42 -13.22
C GLY A 37 -4.19 -19.27 -12.07
N GLY A 38 -3.56 -18.65 -11.07
CA GLY A 38 -3.08 -19.32 -9.86
C GLY A 38 -1.81 -20.17 -10.04
N ASN A 39 -1.10 -20.01 -11.16
CA ASN A 39 0.19 -20.64 -11.37
C ASN A 39 1.28 -19.85 -10.63
N LYS A 40 1.83 -20.45 -9.56
CA LYS A 40 2.87 -19.85 -8.70
C LYS A 40 4.08 -19.34 -9.48
N GLY A 41 4.46 -20.02 -10.57
CA GLY A 41 5.59 -19.58 -11.40
C GLY A 41 5.31 -18.30 -12.17
N LEU A 42 4.11 -18.19 -12.77
CA LEU A 42 3.68 -17.01 -13.51
C LEU A 42 3.47 -15.81 -12.57
N ASP A 43 2.84 -16.03 -11.41
CA ASP A 43 2.68 -14.99 -10.38
C ASP A 43 4.04 -14.47 -9.89
N GLY A 44 5.02 -15.36 -9.72
CA GLY A 44 6.39 -15.00 -9.32
C GLY A 44 7.09 -14.13 -10.37
N ILE A 45 7.08 -14.55 -11.64
CA ILE A 45 7.72 -13.81 -12.73
C ILE A 45 7.08 -12.42 -12.90
N ALA A 46 5.75 -12.35 -12.84
CA ALA A 46 5.04 -11.09 -12.95
C ALA A 46 5.35 -10.15 -11.77
N ALA A 47 5.38 -10.68 -10.54
CA ALA A 47 5.76 -9.91 -9.35
C ALA A 47 7.21 -9.39 -9.43
N VAL A 48 8.16 -10.20 -9.92
CA VAL A 48 9.55 -9.75 -10.15
C VAL A 48 9.60 -8.61 -11.16
N THR A 49 8.87 -8.74 -12.26
CA THR A 49 8.84 -7.72 -13.32
C THR A 49 8.31 -6.39 -12.78
N ILE A 50 7.23 -6.43 -11.99
CA ILE A 50 6.66 -5.24 -11.36
C ILE A 50 7.62 -4.64 -10.34
N ALA A 51 8.26 -5.47 -9.52
CA ALA A 51 9.24 -5.00 -8.53
C ALA A 51 10.44 -4.31 -9.21
N LEU A 52 10.95 -4.85 -10.33
CA LEU A 52 11.99 -4.20 -11.12
C LEU A 52 11.55 -2.85 -11.70
N LEU A 53 10.33 -2.75 -12.22
CA LEU A 53 9.77 -1.48 -12.71
C LEU A 53 9.72 -0.42 -11.61
N PHE A 54 9.32 -0.81 -10.39
CA PHE A 54 9.24 0.12 -9.27
C PHE A 54 10.61 0.61 -8.78
N ILE A 55 11.68 -0.19 -8.88
CA ILE A 55 13.05 0.29 -8.56
C ILE A 55 13.45 1.42 -9.51
N ILE A 56 13.11 1.30 -10.80
CA ILE A 56 13.49 2.28 -11.83
C ILE A 56 12.70 3.58 -11.65
N MET A 57 11.49 3.51 -11.06
CA MET A 57 10.65 4.67 -10.81
C MET A 57 11.03 5.39 -9.49
N PRO A 58 11.60 6.60 -9.54
CA PRO A 58 12.02 7.31 -8.32
C PRO A 58 10.84 7.63 -7.38
N GLY A 59 9.64 7.89 -7.92
CA GLY A 59 8.43 8.09 -7.12
C GLY A 59 8.00 6.83 -6.37
N ALA A 60 8.12 5.66 -6.98
CA ALA A 60 7.81 4.38 -6.35
C ALA A 60 8.78 4.05 -5.21
N SER A 61 10.07 4.34 -5.40
CA SER A 61 11.10 4.13 -4.36
C SER A 61 10.86 5.00 -3.13
N LYS A 62 10.51 6.29 -3.33
CA LYS A 62 10.09 7.19 -2.24
C LYS A 62 8.85 6.68 -1.52
N LEU A 63 7.89 6.12 -2.24
CA LEU A 63 6.68 5.56 -1.64
C LEU A 63 6.99 4.42 -0.69
N VAL A 64 7.92 3.55 -1.07
CA VAL A 64 8.36 2.47 -0.18
C VAL A 64 9.16 2.99 1.00
N GLU A 65 10.02 3.99 0.82
CA GLU A 65 10.75 4.62 1.92
C GLU A 65 9.80 5.20 2.99
N VAL A 66 8.70 5.81 2.55
CA VAL A 66 7.66 6.34 3.45
C VAL A 66 6.79 5.23 4.05
N ALA A 67 6.42 4.21 3.28
CA ALA A 67 5.52 3.14 3.73
C ALA A 67 6.21 2.12 4.66
N THR A 68 7.52 1.88 4.45
CA THR A 68 8.28 0.82 5.15
C THR A 68 8.25 0.96 6.68
N PRO A 69 8.51 2.14 7.29
CA PRO A 69 8.47 2.29 8.74
C PRO A 69 7.10 1.92 9.35
N TRP A 70 6.02 2.33 8.69
CA TRP A 70 4.65 2.00 9.13
C TRP A 70 4.36 0.50 9.02
N PHE A 71 4.84 -0.14 7.96
CA PHE A 71 4.67 -1.57 7.77
C PHE A 71 5.47 -2.37 8.79
N ILE A 72 6.71 -1.95 9.09
CA ILE A 72 7.54 -2.55 10.15
C ILE A 72 6.87 -2.41 11.52
N LEU A 73 6.31 -1.23 11.82
CA LEU A 73 5.59 -0.99 13.07
C LEU A 73 4.37 -1.90 13.18
N LEU A 74 3.57 -2.00 12.12
CA LEU A 74 2.41 -2.90 12.07
C LEU A 74 2.84 -4.35 12.25
N LEU A 75 3.88 -4.81 11.54
CA LEU A 75 4.39 -6.17 11.64
C LEU A 75 4.88 -6.47 13.05
N MET A 76 5.62 -5.54 13.66
CA MET A 76 6.08 -5.66 15.04
C MET A 76 4.89 -5.72 16.02
N PHE A 77 3.86 -4.90 15.81
CA PHE A 77 2.63 -4.96 16.60
C PHE A 77 1.92 -6.32 16.49
N VAL A 78 1.79 -6.85 15.27
CA VAL A 78 1.20 -8.17 15.01
C VAL A 78 2.00 -9.28 15.69
N VAL A 79 3.34 -9.25 15.59
CA VAL A 79 4.21 -10.24 16.24
C VAL A 79 4.09 -10.17 17.76
N ILE A 80 4.11 -8.97 18.35
CA ILE A 80 3.93 -8.79 19.80
C ILE A 80 2.55 -9.28 20.25
N ALA A 81 1.49 -8.93 19.50
CA ALA A 81 0.14 -9.41 19.79
C ALA A 81 0.08 -10.95 19.72
N MET A 82 0.72 -11.55 18.71
CA MET A 82 0.79 -13.02 18.57
C MET A 82 1.51 -13.68 19.74
N LEU A 83 2.65 -13.11 20.18
CA LEU A 83 3.37 -13.57 21.36
C LEU A 83 2.54 -13.44 22.64
N PHE A 84 1.78 -12.35 22.78
CA PHE A 84 0.88 -12.15 23.91
C PHE A 84 -0.22 -13.21 23.95
N PHE A 85 -0.85 -13.53 22.82
CA PHE A 85 -1.83 -14.63 22.75
C PHE A 85 -1.20 -15.98 23.09
N LEU A 86 0.03 -16.24 22.63
CA LEU A 86 0.77 -17.45 22.96
C LEU A 86 1.06 -17.55 24.47
N MET A 87 1.41 -16.43 25.12
CA MET A 87 1.60 -16.37 26.58
C MET A 87 0.32 -16.60 27.38
N LEU A 88 -0.84 -16.23 26.84
CA LEU A 88 -2.16 -16.54 27.41
C LEU A 88 -2.58 -18.01 27.20
N GLY A 89 -1.71 -18.84 26.61
CA GLY A 89 -1.97 -20.26 26.36
C GLY A 89 -2.87 -20.50 25.15
N VAL A 90 -3.10 -19.48 24.30
CA VAL A 90 -3.87 -19.64 23.06
C VAL A 90 -3.05 -20.47 22.08
N LYS A 91 -3.62 -21.58 21.62
CA LYS A 91 -2.98 -22.45 20.62
C LYS A 91 -2.81 -21.70 19.29
N PRO A 92 -1.75 -21.96 18.51
CA PRO A 92 -1.51 -21.31 17.22
C PRO A 92 -2.69 -21.46 16.25
N ASP A 93 -3.43 -22.56 16.36
CA ASP A 93 -4.57 -22.88 15.51
C ASP A 93 -5.69 -21.85 15.65
N ILE A 94 -5.97 -21.39 16.88
CA ILE A 94 -7.00 -20.38 17.16
C ILE A 94 -6.58 -19.00 16.61
N ILE A 95 -5.27 -18.70 16.60
CA ILE A 95 -4.75 -17.47 16.01
C ILE A 95 -4.95 -17.48 14.49
N SER A 96 -4.77 -18.63 13.86
CA SER A 96 -4.99 -18.80 12.42
C SER A 96 -6.47 -18.69 12.05
N GLU A 97 -7.38 -19.13 12.93
CA GLU A 97 -8.83 -19.04 12.76
C GLU A 97 -9.32 -17.60 12.97
N PHE A 98 -8.78 -16.89 13.97
CA PHE A 98 -9.03 -15.48 14.22
C PHE A 98 -8.55 -14.57 13.08
N ALA A 99 -7.42 -14.94 12.44
CA ALA A 99 -6.90 -14.24 11.26
C ALA A 99 -7.71 -14.51 9.97
N GLN A 100 -8.54 -15.56 9.95
CA GLN A 100 -9.43 -15.88 8.83
C GLN A 100 -10.84 -15.30 9.00
N GLU A 101 -11.16 -14.79 10.19
CA GLU A 101 -12.45 -14.18 10.47
C GLU A 101 -12.63 -12.90 9.63
N SER A 102 -13.73 -12.84 8.86
CA SER A 102 -13.98 -11.80 7.86
C SER A 102 -13.88 -10.38 8.42
N THR A 103 -14.32 -10.18 9.66
CA THR A 103 -14.25 -8.90 10.39
C THR A 103 -12.82 -8.44 10.64
N ASN A 104 -11.92 -9.36 11.03
CA ASN A 104 -10.53 -9.03 11.35
C ASN A 104 -9.71 -8.77 10.08
N VAL A 105 -9.96 -9.56 9.02
CA VAL A 105 -9.38 -9.32 7.70
C VAL A 105 -9.78 -7.95 7.16
N TRP A 106 -11.03 -7.54 7.37
CA TRP A 106 -11.52 -6.22 6.95
C TRP A 106 -10.85 -5.07 7.71
N LEU A 107 -10.67 -5.19 9.03
CA LEU A 107 -9.97 -4.19 9.84
C LEU A 107 -8.51 -4.02 9.41
N ILE A 108 -7.80 -5.13 9.18
CA ILE A 108 -6.42 -5.11 8.65
C ILE A 108 -6.38 -4.46 7.26
N MET A 109 -7.37 -4.74 6.41
CA MET A 109 -7.45 -4.16 5.07
C MET A 109 -7.66 -2.64 5.13
N ILE A 110 -8.52 -2.13 6.01
CA ILE A 110 -8.71 -0.68 6.23
C ILE A 110 -7.43 -0.04 6.71
N MET A 111 -6.76 -0.65 7.69
CA MET A 111 -5.50 -0.12 8.23
C MET A 111 -4.43 -0.03 7.14
N LEU A 112 -4.28 -1.06 6.31
CA LEU A 112 -3.38 -1.04 5.15
C LEU A 112 -3.77 0.03 4.13
N PHE A 113 -5.06 0.23 3.89
CA PHE A 113 -5.56 1.25 2.96
C PHE A 113 -5.27 2.67 3.46
N ILE A 114 -5.42 2.92 4.77
CA ILE A 114 -5.07 4.21 5.39
C ILE A 114 -3.57 4.47 5.29
N ILE A 115 -2.75 3.47 5.64
CA ILE A 115 -1.27 3.59 5.56
C ILE A 115 -0.85 3.86 4.11
N GLY A 116 -1.39 3.10 3.15
CA GLY A 116 -1.14 3.29 1.73
C GLY A 116 -1.59 4.66 1.24
N GLY A 117 -2.77 5.12 1.66
CA GLY A 117 -3.29 6.44 1.32
C GLY A 117 -2.40 7.58 1.85
N ILE A 118 -1.93 7.48 3.10
CA ILE A 118 -1.00 8.45 3.69
C ILE A 118 0.33 8.44 2.91
N ALA A 119 0.88 7.26 2.61
CA ALA A 119 2.13 7.15 1.86
C ALA A 119 2.03 7.75 0.46
N ILE A 120 0.95 7.45 -0.28
CA ILE A 120 0.67 8.05 -1.59
C ILE A 120 0.55 9.57 -1.47
N THR A 121 -0.19 10.07 -0.47
CA THR A 121 -0.38 11.50 -0.26
C THR A 121 0.92 12.21 0.10
N GLN A 122 1.82 11.58 0.86
CA GLN A 122 3.10 12.19 1.20
C GLN A 122 4.07 12.21 0.01
N VAL A 123 4.06 11.17 -0.82
CA VAL A 123 5.02 11.02 -1.92
C VAL A 123 4.58 11.78 -3.17
N PHE A 124 3.29 11.70 -3.50
CA PHE A 124 2.72 12.35 -4.67
C PHE A 124 1.98 13.65 -4.32
N GLY A 125 1.89 14.02 -3.04
CA GLY A 125 1.19 15.24 -2.62
C GLY A 125 1.85 16.51 -3.13
N GLU A 126 3.19 16.54 -3.22
CA GLU A 126 3.90 17.67 -3.83
C GLU A 126 3.63 17.74 -5.34
N ASP A 127 3.65 16.62 -6.06
CA ASP A 127 3.33 16.57 -7.49
C ASP A 127 1.86 16.97 -7.76
N ILE A 128 0.92 16.48 -6.95
CA ILE A 128 -0.49 16.84 -7.03
C ILE A 128 -0.69 18.32 -6.68
N ARG A 129 0.04 18.85 -5.68
CA ARG A 129 -0.01 20.28 -5.32
C ARG A 129 0.56 21.15 -6.41
N ASN A 130 1.65 20.76 -7.06
CA ASN A 130 2.23 21.49 -8.19
C ASN A 130 1.30 21.47 -9.42
N LEU A 131 0.49 20.42 -9.60
CA LEU A 131 -0.55 20.36 -10.64
C LEU A 131 -1.81 21.19 -10.31
N THR A 132 -2.09 21.47 -9.03
CA THR A 132 -3.30 22.19 -8.56
C THR A 132 -3.04 23.65 -8.21
N SER A 133 -1.79 24.02 -7.91
CA SER A 133 -1.36 25.41 -7.71
C SER A 133 -1.43 26.20 -9.03
N PRO A 134 -2.05 27.39 -9.04
CA PRO A 134 -2.01 28.26 -10.21
C PRO A 134 -0.61 28.88 -10.31
N ASP A 135 0.21 28.40 -11.25
CA ASP A 135 1.30 29.22 -11.75
C ASP A 135 0.67 30.32 -12.61
N ASP A 136 0.92 31.57 -12.23
CA ASP A 136 0.43 32.81 -12.88
C ASP A 136 1.07 33.06 -14.27
N SER A 137 1.65 32.02 -14.88
CA SER A 137 2.40 32.11 -16.13
C SER A 137 1.73 31.35 -17.27
N GLY A 138 0.52 31.79 -17.65
CA GLY A 138 0.00 31.83 -19.04
C GLY A 138 0.00 30.57 -19.94
N ASN A 139 0.52 29.44 -19.50
CA ASN A 139 0.72 28.25 -20.32
C ASN A 139 0.12 27.04 -19.59
N GLN A 140 -1.21 27.05 -19.48
CA GLN A 140 -1.97 25.94 -18.96
C GLN A 140 -1.83 24.75 -19.92
N THR A 141 -0.88 23.87 -19.61
CA THR A 141 -0.75 22.59 -20.29
C THR A 141 -1.98 21.76 -19.93
N PHE A 142 -2.68 21.21 -20.92
CA PHE A 142 -3.93 20.42 -20.76
C PHE A 142 -3.87 19.38 -19.61
N GLY A 143 -2.69 18.84 -19.32
CA GLY A 143 -2.43 17.94 -18.19
C GLY A 143 -2.60 18.57 -16.79
N SER A 144 -2.27 19.84 -16.58
CA SER A 144 -2.49 20.51 -15.29
C SER A 144 -3.96 20.82 -15.04
N THR A 145 -4.72 21.13 -16.09
CA THR A 145 -6.19 21.30 -16.00
C THR A 145 -6.90 19.98 -15.67
N ILE A 146 -6.52 18.87 -16.32
CA ILE A 146 -7.07 17.54 -16.00
C ILE A 146 -6.65 17.09 -14.60
N GLY A 147 -5.39 17.29 -14.22
CA GLY A 147 -4.90 16.99 -12.87
C GLY A 147 -5.66 17.77 -11.81
N LYS A 148 -5.92 19.06 -12.03
CA LYS A 148 -6.69 19.90 -11.12
C LYS A 148 -8.14 19.45 -10.96
N ILE A 149 -8.77 18.95 -12.03
CA ILE A 149 -10.15 18.44 -11.98
C ILE A 149 -10.20 17.06 -11.29
N LEU A 150 -9.27 16.16 -11.60
CA LEU A 150 -9.27 14.80 -11.03
C LEU A 150 -8.85 14.75 -9.55
N PHE A 151 -7.96 15.64 -9.12
CA PHE A 151 -7.51 15.74 -7.74
C PHE A 151 -8.20 16.86 -6.94
N ASP A 152 -9.31 17.40 -7.44
CA ASP A 152 -10.14 18.33 -6.65
C ASP A 152 -10.76 17.58 -5.45
N PRO A 153 -10.69 18.13 -4.22
CA PRO A 153 -11.25 17.49 -3.02
C PRO A 153 -12.72 17.09 -3.15
N ARG A 154 -13.51 17.83 -3.94
CA ARG A 154 -14.93 17.54 -4.18
C ARG A 154 -15.11 16.36 -5.14
N VAL A 155 -14.24 16.24 -6.14
CA VAL A 155 -14.27 15.14 -7.11
C VAL A 155 -13.76 13.85 -6.48
N LEU A 156 -12.66 13.91 -5.72
CA LEU A 156 -12.18 12.77 -4.92
C LEU A 156 -13.20 12.32 -3.89
N GLY A 157 -13.87 13.26 -3.20
CA GLY A 157 -14.96 12.95 -2.28
C GLY A 157 -16.14 12.25 -2.95
N ALA A 158 -16.56 12.74 -4.13
CA ALA A 158 -17.62 12.11 -4.91
C ALA A 158 -17.23 10.70 -5.39
N PHE A 159 -15.99 10.53 -5.85
CA PHE A 159 -15.47 9.23 -6.29
C PHE A 159 -15.37 8.23 -5.13
N LEU A 160 -14.97 8.71 -3.94
CA LEU A 160 -14.90 7.91 -2.73
C LEU A 160 -16.29 7.47 -2.26
N ILE A 161 -17.28 8.37 -2.27
CA ILE A 161 -18.68 8.01 -1.95
C ILE A 161 -19.20 6.96 -2.94
N LEU A 162 -18.91 7.13 -4.24
CA LEU A 162 -19.32 6.17 -5.27
C LEU A 162 -18.64 4.81 -5.07
N ALA A 163 -17.36 4.78 -4.71
CA ALA A 163 -16.65 3.54 -4.40
C ALA A 163 -17.23 2.84 -3.16
N ILE A 164 -17.56 3.59 -2.10
CA ILE A 164 -18.21 3.04 -0.90
C ILE A 164 -19.60 2.49 -1.25
N ALA A 165 -20.40 3.24 -2.01
CA ALA A 165 -21.73 2.80 -2.46
C ALA A 165 -21.64 1.54 -3.33
N ALA A 166 -20.68 1.47 -4.25
CA ALA A 166 -20.46 0.28 -5.08
C ALA A 166 -20.06 -0.94 -4.24
N GLN A 167 -19.22 -0.78 -3.22
CA GLN A 167 -18.89 -1.88 -2.30
C GLN A 167 -20.05 -2.29 -1.41
N ALA A 168 -20.86 -1.34 -0.93
CA ALA A 168 -22.08 -1.63 -0.18
C ALA A 168 -23.06 -2.46 -1.02
N VAL A 169 -23.30 -2.08 -2.27
CA VAL A 169 -24.14 -2.84 -3.20
C VAL A 169 -23.56 -4.24 -3.46
N ARG A 170 -22.23 -4.35 -3.62
CA ARG A 170 -21.56 -5.64 -3.82
C ARG A 170 -21.68 -6.57 -2.61
N LEU A 171 -21.61 -6.02 -1.39
CA LEU A 171 -21.79 -6.78 -0.16
C LEU A 171 -23.24 -7.28 -0.02
N ILE A 172 -24.22 -6.43 -0.32
CA ILE A 172 -25.63 -6.80 -0.34
C ILE A 172 -25.90 -7.86 -1.41
N SER A 173 -25.32 -7.72 -2.60
CA SER A 173 -25.47 -8.67 -3.71
C SER A 173 -24.82 -10.03 -3.44
N LYS A 174 -23.84 -10.12 -2.53
CA LYS A 174 -23.23 -11.39 -2.11
C LYS A 174 -23.85 -11.96 -0.83
N GLY A 175 -24.76 -11.22 -0.19
CA GLY A 175 -25.47 -11.61 1.02
C GLY A 175 -26.75 -12.42 0.77
N PHE A 176 -26.95 -12.93 -0.45
CA PHE A 176 -27.92 -13.95 -0.83
C PHE A 176 -27.22 -15.04 -1.65
#